data_AF-A0A560FRK7-F1
#
_entry.id   AF-A0A560FRK7-F1
#
_cell.length_a   1.000
_cell.length_b   1.000
_cell.length_c   1.000
_cell.angle_alpha   90.00
_cell.angle_beta   90.00
_cell.angle_gamma   90.00
#
_symmetry.space_group_name_H-M   'P 1'
#
loop_
_entity.id
_entity.type
_entity.pdbx_description
1 polymer ?
#
loop_
_entity_poly.entity_id
_entity_poly.type
_entity_poly.pdbx_seq_one_letter_code
_entity_poly.pdbx_strand_id
1 'polypeptide(L)'
;MQVVQSDLVVLSVAGAVVAAIALLEVLRLVIVDIYEWAAKYRRIKYEIQQTRRTTENLWATNRANAALRDRRNAERFRLNTILHRMEQEREELERRRVEVWHEVGDATLDDQLYLADLNCRSLMERAAAGMEEICPIWRYTHRVRVWAGNERQARSRLLLAFSPKDGFTVNNLRAAQGFKAVAEAAAAGRSAAQSRLVRPHRRMVR
;
A
#
# COMPACT_ATOMS: atom_id res chain seq x y z
N MET A 1 21.52 40.32 -106.20
CA MET A 1 22.61 40.26 -105.20
C MET A 1 23.11 38.82 -105.14
N GLN A 2 24.25 38.53 -105.76
CA GLN A 2 24.91 37.23 -105.65
C GLN A 2 25.73 37.22 -104.36
N VAL A 3 25.28 36.47 -103.36
CA VAL A 3 26.08 36.20 -102.16
C VAL A 3 27.22 35.27 -102.61
N VAL A 4 28.46 35.76 -102.53
CA VAL A 4 29.65 35.00 -102.89
C VAL A 4 29.84 33.90 -101.84
N GLN A 5 30.10 32.66 -102.27
CA GLN A 5 30.21 31.48 -101.38
C GLN A 5 31.13 31.69 -100.17
N SER A 6 32.12 32.57 -100.28
CA SER A 6 33.02 32.98 -99.20
C SER A 6 32.32 33.66 -98.02
N ASP A 7 31.31 34.51 -98.25
CA ASP A 7 30.59 35.20 -97.18
C ASP A 7 29.75 34.22 -96.35
N LEU A 8 29.19 33.18 -96.98
CA LEU A 8 28.42 32.14 -96.30
C LEU A 8 29.30 31.30 -95.35
N VAL A 9 30.53 31.01 -95.76
CA VAL A 9 31.50 30.27 -94.93
C VAL A 9 31.94 31.11 -93.72
N VAL A 10 32.18 32.41 -93.91
CA VAL A 10 32.54 33.30 -92.80
C VAL A 10 31.37 33.44 -91.83
N LEU A 11 30.14 33.57 -92.31
CA LEU A 11 28.94 33.69 -91.47
C LEU A 11 28.65 32.40 -90.69
N SER A 12 28.88 31.23 -91.28
CA SER A 12 28.66 29.95 -90.60
C SER A 12 29.72 29.69 -89.52
N VAL A 13 30.98 30.04 -89.79
CA VAL A 13 32.07 29.97 -88.79
C VAL A 13 31.82 30.97 -87.65
N ALA A 14 31.43 32.21 -87.97
CA ALA A 14 31.06 33.20 -86.95
C ALA A 14 29.87 32.74 -86.11
N GLY A 15 28.84 32.14 -86.74
CA GLY A 15 27.70 31.55 -86.05
C GLY A 15 28.10 30.38 -85.13
N ALA A 16 29.01 29.52 -85.57
CA ALA A 16 29.53 28.42 -84.76
C ALA A 16 30.32 28.91 -83.53
N VAL A 17 31.11 29.98 -83.68
CA VAL A 17 31.85 30.60 -82.57
C VAL A 17 30.91 31.21 -81.54
N VAL A 18 29.87 31.93 -81.99
CA VAL A 18 28.86 32.50 -81.07
C VAL A 18 28.10 31.40 -80.34
N ALA A 19 27.73 30.32 -81.03
CA ALA A 19 27.08 29.15 -80.42
C ALA A 19 27.98 28.47 -79.38
N ALA A 20 29.29 28.36 -79.65
CA ALA A 20 30.26 27.81 -78.70
C ALA A 20 30.42 28.68 -77.45
N ILE A 21 30.43 30.01 -77.60
CA ILE A 21 30.46 30.95 -76.46
C ILE A 21 29.18 30.84 -75.64
N ALA A 22 28.01 30.78 -76.29
CA ALA A 22 26.74 30.59 -75.60
C ALA A 22 26.69 29.26 -74.82
N LEU A 23 27.22 28.18 -75.41
CA LEU A 23 27.32 26.87 -74.73
C LEU A 23 28.23 26.93 -73.49
N LEU A 24 29.35 27.64 -73.57
CA LEU A 24 30.26 27.85 -72.44
C LEU A 24 29.60 28.62 -71.29
N GLU A 25 28.81 29.65 -71.60
CA GLU A 25 28.09 30.40 -70.56
C GLU A 25 26.98 29.56 -69.92
N VAL A 26 26.25 28.75 -70.69
CA VAL A 26 25.28 27.80 -70.13
C VAL A 26 25.97 26.77 -69.24
N LEU A 27 27.11 26.21 -69.68
CA LEU A 27 27.90 25.28 -68.88
C LEU A 27 28.37 25.91 -67.57
N ARG A 28 28.78 27.18 -67.61
CA ARG A 28 29.21 27.94 -66.43
C ARG A 28 28.10 28.07 -65.40
N LEU A 29 26.86 28.33 -65.83
CA LEU A 29 25.70 28.40 -64.94
C LEU A 29 25.38 27.04 -64.30
N VAL A 30 25.37 25.97 -65.10
CA VAL A 30 25.06 24.61 -64.63
C VAL A 30 26.10 24.09 -63.64
N ILE A 31 27.38 24.42 -63.83
CA ILE A 31 28.45 24.02 -62.90
C ILE A 31 28.19 24.59 -61.49
N VAL A 32 27.77 25.85 -61.38
CA VAL A 32 27.48 26.48 -60.08
C VAL A 32 26.36 25.74 -59.36
N ASP A 33 25.27 25.41 -60.07
CA ASP A 33 24.14 24.67 -59.50
C ASP A 33 24.55 23.26 -59.01
N ILE A 34 25.40 22.55 -59.78
CA ILE A 34 25.91 21.23 -59.38
C ILE A 34 26.77 21.33 -58.12
N TYR A 35 27.62 22.36 -58.01
CA TYR A 35 28.43 22.58 -56.81
C TYR A 35 27.59 22.88 -55.58
N GLU A 36 26.57 23.74 -55.71
CA GLU A 36 25.65 24.02 -54.61
C GLU A 36 24.89 22.76 -54.18
N TRP A 37 24.42 21.96 -55.13
CA TRP A 37 23.73 20.71 -54.84
C TRP A 37 24.65 19.72 -54.12
N ALA A 38 25.90 19.57 -54.59
CA ALA A 38 26.89 18.71 -53.95
C ALA A 38 27.25 19.18 -52.52
N ALA A 39 27.35 20.50 -52.30
CA ALA A 39 27.58 21.08 -50.98
C ALA A 39 26.39 20.85 -50.04
N LYS A 40 25.16 21.05 -50.51
CA LYS A 40 23.92 20.76 -49.76
C LYS A 40 23.84 19.28 -49.40
N TYR A 41 24.17 18.37 -50.34
CA TYR A 41 24.16 16.93 -50.08
C TYR A 41 25.16 16.52 -48.99
N ARG A 42 26.39 17.07 -49.02
CA ARG A 42 27.40 16.80 -47.97
C ARG A 42 26.92 17.29 -46.60
N ARG A 43 26.31 18.48 -46.54
CA ARG A 43 25.76 19.04 -45.31
C ARG A 43 24.65 18.15 -44.73
N ILE A 44 23.68 17.76 -45.55
CA ILE A 44 22.58 16.87 -45.13
C ILE A 44 23.12 15.54 -44.63
N LYS A 45 24.12 14.96 -45.30
CA LYS A 45 24.74 13.70 -44.85
C LYS A 45 25.40 13.83 -43.48
N TYR A 46 26.08 14.94 -43.22
CA TYR A 46 26.68 15.22 -41.91
C TYR A 46 25.62 15.39 -40.82
N GLU A 47 24.57 16.16 -41.10
CA GLU A 47 23.45 16.38 -40.16
C GLU A 47 22.73 15.07 -39.82
N ILE A 48 22.50 14.19 -40.81
CA ILE A 48 21.92 12.85 -40.58
C ILE A 48 22.84 12.01 -39.67
N GLN A 49 24.16 12.01 -39.93
CA GLN A 49 25.11 11.26 -39.11
C GLN A 49 25.17 11.78 -37.67
N GLN A 50 25.16 13.09 -37.49
CA GLN A 50 25.14 13.70 -36.16
C GLN A 50 23.84 13.37 -35.42
N THR A 51 22.70 13.49 -36.10
CA THR A 51 21.38 13.16 -35.53
C THR A 51 21.28 11.68 -35.18
N ARG A 52 21.86 10.79 -36.01
CA ARG A 52 21.90 9.36 -35.70
C ARG A 52 22.72 9.08 -34.44
N ARG A 53 23.88 9.71 -34.29
CA ARG A 53 24.70 9.55 -33.06
C ARG A 53 23.98 10.08 -31.82
N THR A 54 23.32 11.24 -31.91
CA THR A 54 22.60 11.81 -30.76
C THR A 54 21.41 10.94 -30.37
N THR A 55 20.65 10.45 -31.35
CA THR A 55 19.54 9.53 -31.10
C THR A 55 20.03 8.21 -30.48
N GLU A 56 21.08 7.59 -31.02
CA GLU A 56 21.68 6.37 -30.44
C GLU A 56 22.11 6.57 -28.97
N ASN A 57 22.74 7.71 -28.66
CA ASN A 57 23.10 8.06 -27.29
C ASN A 57 21.89 8.26 -26.37
N LEU A 58 20.82 8.92 -26.86
CA LEU A 58 19.58 9.09 -26.12
C LEU A 58 18.86 7.75 -25.88
N TRP A 59 18.87 6.85 -26.85
CA TRP A 59 18.33 5.50 -26.68
C TRP A 59 19.11 4.69 -25.65
N ALA A 60 20.44 4.83 -25.61
CA ALA A 60 21.28 4.18 -24.61
C ALA A 60 21.00 4.71 -23.19
N THR A 61 20.90 6.03 -23.02
CA THR A 61 20.60 6.64 -21.71
C THR A 61 19.18 6.33 -21.26
N ASN A 62 18.21 6.32 -22.16
CA ASN A 62 16.83 5.93 -21.86
C ASN A 62 16.77 4.47 -21.36
N ARG A 63 17.44 3.54 -22.05
CA ARG A 63 17.54 2.13 -21.61
C ARG A 63 18.19 1.99 -20.23
N ALA A 64 19.27 2.73 -19.96
CA ALA A 64 19.90 2.73 -18.65
C ALA A 64 18.95 3.25 -17.56
N ASN A 65 18.23 4.33 -17.84
CA ASN A 65 17.23 4.90 -16.93
C ASN A 65 16.05 3.96 -16.69
N ALA A 66 15.59 3.24 -17.71
CA ALA A 66 14.55 2.22 -17.58
C ALA A 66 15.00 1.11 -16.62
N ALA A 67 16.21 0.57 -16.82
CA ALA A 67 16.77 -0.45 -15.92
C ALA A 67 16.90 0.04 -14.46
N LEU A 68 17.28 1.30 -14.24
CA LEU A 68 17.32 1.90 -12.90
C LEU A 68 15.93 2.04 -12.28
N ARG A 69 14.92 2.41 -13.07
CA ARG A 69 13.52 2.47 -12.61
C ARG A 69 13.01 1.09 -12.22
N ASP A 70 13.32 0.07 -13.01
CA ASP A 70 12.90 -1.30 -12.72
C ASP A 70 13.53 -1.82 -11.42
N ARG A 71 14.82 -1.56 -11.20
CA ARG A 71 15.50 -1.89 -9.93
C ARG A 71 14.85 -1.19 -8.73
N ARG A 72 14.62 0.12 -8.83
CA ARG A 72 13.97 0.89 -7.76
C ARG A 72 12.55 0.41 -7.49
N ASN A 73 11.81 0.06 -8.54
CA ASN A 73 10.46 -0.48 -8.40
C ASN A 73 10.49 -1.85 -7.71
N ALA A 74 11.40 -2.75 -8.10
CA ALA A 74 11.57 -4.04 -7.45
C ALA A 74 11.92 -3.90 -5.96
N GLU A 75 12.82 -2.97 -5.61
CA GLU A 75 13.15 -2.66 -4.22
C GLU A 75 11.94 -2.10 -3.45
N ARG A 76 11.18 -1.19 -4.06
CA ARG A 76 9.95 -0.65 -3.47
C ARG A 76 8.92 -1.76 -3.21
N PHE A 77 8.71 -2.66 -4.16
CA PHE A 77 7.82 -3.80 -3.97
C PHE A 77 8.28 -4.67 -2.80
N ARG A 78 9.57 -5.01 -2.74
CA ARG A 78 10.14 -5.78 -1.63
C ARG A 78 9.92 -5.09 -0.28
N LEU A 79 10.19 -3.79 -0.19
CA LEU A 79 10.00 -3.02 1.03
C LEU A 79 8.54 -2.93 1.44
N ASN A 80 7.63 -2.71 0.48
CA ASN A 80 6.19 -2.70 0.73
C ASN A 80 5.70 -4.06 1.24
N THR A 81 6.20 -5.17 0.70
CA THR A 81 5.85 -6.51 1.20
C THR A 81 6.34 -6.71 2.64
N ILE A 82 7.55 -6.28 2.96
CA ILE A 82 8.09 -6.36 4.33
C ILE A 82 7.26 -5.49 5.28
N LEU A 83 6.97 -4.25 4.88
CA LEU A 83 6.18 -3.31 5.66
C LEU A 83 4.79 -3.89 5.95
N HIS A 84 4.10 -4.41 4.93
CA HIS A 84 2.78 -5.02 5.10
C HIS A 84 2.81 -6.23 6.06
N ARG A 85 3.85 -7.08 5.96
CA ARG A 85 4.04 -8.18 6.92
C ARG A 85 4.23 -7.67 8.34
N MET A 86 5.07 -6.65 8.53
CA MET A 86 5.34 -6.08 9.85
C MET A 86 4.09 -5.40 10.45
N GLU A 87 3.26 -4.76 9.63
CA GLU A 87 1.97 -4.22 10.06
C GLU A 87 1.01 -5.32 10.53
N GLN A 88 0.92 -6.43 9.80
CA GLN A 88 0.13 -7.59 10.21
C GLN A 88 0.65 -8.20 11.52
N GLU A 89 1.97 -8.42 11.62
CA GLU A 89 2.60 -8.94 12.84
C GLU A 89 2.34 -8.02 14.04
N ARG A 90 2.44 -6.70 13.85
CA ARG A 90 2.13 -5.72 14.88
C ARG A 90 0.66 -5.81 15.30
N GLU A 91 -0.27 -5.85 14.35
CA GLU A 91 -1.70 -5.95 14.65
C GLU A 91 -2.02 -7.23 15.43
N GLU A 92 -1.42 -8.36 15.04
CA GLU A 92 -1.55 -9.61 15.78
C GLU A 92 -0.99 -9.52 17.20
N LEU A 93 0.17 -8.90 17.37
CA LEU A 93 0.79 -8.70 18.69
C LEU A 93 -0.04 -7.78 19.57
N GLU A 94 -0.59 -6.70 19.02
CA GLU A 94 -1.48 -5.79 19.74
C GLU A 94 -2.76 -6.51 20.18
N ARG A 95 -3.36 -7.32 19.30
CA ARG A 95 -4.53 -8.15 19.63
C ARG A 95 -4.25 -9.20 20.71
N ARG A 96 -3.04 -9.76 20.75
CA ARG A 96 -2.62 -10.76 21.76
C ARG A 96 -2.24 -10.15 23.10
N ARG A 97 -1.74 -8.91 23.12
CA ARG A 97 -1.19 -8.30 24.34
C ARG A 97 -2.27 -7.89 25.34
N VAL A 98 -3.46 -7.52 24.86
CA VAL A 98 -4.52 -7.00 25.72
C VAL A 98 -5.66 -8.02 25.75
N GLU A 99 -5.89 -8.58 26.93
CA GLU A 99 -7.05 -9.42 27.22
C GLU A 99 -8.01 -8.63 28.09
N VAL A 100 -9.24 -8.47 27.62
CA VAL A 100 -10.32 -7.83 28.38
C VAL A 100 -11.08 -8.91 29.13
N TRP A 101 -11.08 -8.82 30.45
CA TRP A 101 -11.73 -9.80 31.33
C TRP A 101 -13.08 -9.28 31.82
N HIS A 102 -14.13 -10.09 31.62
CA HIS A 102 -15.46 -9.86 32.15
C HIS A 102 -15.72 -10.83 33.30
N GLU A 103 -16.30 -10.37 34.40
CA GLU A 103 -16.65 -11.21 35.54
C GLU A 103 -18.17 -11.42 35.59
N VAL A 104 -18.61 -12.67 35.74
CA VAL A 104 -20.04 -13.04 35.80
C VAL A 104 -20.29 -13.92 37.02
N GLY A 105 -21.20 -13.45 37.88
CA GLY A 105 -21.56 -14.11 39.13
C GLY A 105 -20.63 -13.76 40.28
N ASP A 106 -21.11 -14.04 41.48
CA ASP A 106 -20.36 -13.83 42.72
C ASP A 106 -19.68 -15.14 43.16
N ALA A 107 -18.48 -15.02 43.73
CA ALA A 107 -17.77 -16.18 44.27
C ALA A 107 -18.41 -16.59 45.61
N THR A 108 -19.08 -17.74 45.63
CA THR A 108 -19.52 -18.40 46.87
C THR A 108 -18.59 -19.55 47.25
N LEU A 109 -18.66 -20.03 48.50
CA LEU A 109 -17.70 -21.01 49.05
C LEU A 109 -17.58 -22.31 48.24
N ASP A 110 -18.68 -22.74 47.60
CA ASP A 110 -18.74 -23.97 46.80
C ASP A 110 -18.57 -23.73 45.29
N ASP A 111 -18.41 -22.47 44.84
CA ASP A 111 -18.30 -22.14 43.43
C ASP A 111 -16.89 -22.42 42.89
N GLN A 112 -16.85 -22.99 41.69
CA GLN A 112 -15.64 -23.15 40.90
C GLN A 112 -15.54 -22.04 39.85
N LEU A 113 -14.30 -21.66 39.51
CA LEU A 113 -14.06 -20.69 38.45
C LEU A 113 -14.04 -21.38 37.09
N TYR A 114 -14.89 -20.93 36.18
CA TYR A 114 -14.89 -21.31 34.78
C TYR A 114 -14.42 -20.14 33.92
N LEU A 115 -13.67 -20.45 32.87
CA LEU A 115 -13.18 -19.51 31.87
C LEU A 115 -13.89 -19.80 30.55
N ALA A 116 -14.33 -18.76 29.87
CA ALA A 116 -14.88 -18.86 28.51
C ALA A 116 -14.35 -17.72 27.64
N ASP A 117 -14.26 -17.96 26.34
CA ASP A 117 -13.95 -16.93 25.34
C ASP A 117 -15.27 -16.29 24.88
N LEU A 118 -15.30 -14.95 24.79
CA LEU A 118 -16.49 -14.19 24.36
C LEU A 118 -16.21 -13.52 23.03
N ASN A 119 -17.06 -13.78 22.04
CA ASN A 119 -16.97 -13.17 20.72
C ASN A 119 -18.30 -12.52 20.34
N CYS A 120 -18.25 -11.29 19.82
CA CYS A 120 -19.39 -10.62 19.22
C CYS A 120 -18.94 -10.04 17.87
N ARG A 121 -19.32 -10.71 16.78
CA ARG A 121 -18.82 -10.39 15.44
C ARG A 121 -19.16 -8.97 15.02
N SER A 122 -20.40 -8.53 15.26
CA SER A 122 -20.88 -7.20 14.90
C SER A 122 -20.12 -6.09 15.63
N LEU A 123 -19.87 -6.24 16.93
CA LEU A 123 -19.12 -5.26 17.72
C LEU A 123 -17.65 -5.24 17.35
N MET A 124 -17.03 -6.41 17.12
CA MET A 124 -15.63 -6.50 16.69
C MET A 124 -15.41 -5.85 15.31
N GLU A 125 -16.27 -6.14 14.33
CA GLU A 125 -16.15 -5.56 12.98
C GLU A 125 -16.36 -4.04 13.00
N ARG A 126 -17.37 -3.56 13.71
CA ARG A 126 -17.64 -2.11 13.80
C ARG A 126 -16.58 -1.36 14.64
N ALA A 127 -16.01 -1.99 15.67
CA ALA A 127 -14.90 -1.42 16.43
C ALA A 127 -13.60 -1.39 15.61
N ALA A 128 -13.34 -2.42 14.79
CA ALA A 128 -12.23 -2.44 13.83
C ALA A 128 -12.40 -1.35 12.76
N ALA A 129 -13.63 -1.12 12.29
CA ALA A 129 -13.96 -0.01 11.38
C ALA A 129 -13.83 1.38 12.02
N GLY A 130 -13.65 1.48 13.35
CA GLY A 130 -13.44 2.74 14.04
C GLY A 130 -14.70 3.60 14.15
N MET A 131 -15.88 2.98 14.19
CA MET A 131 -17.13 3.71 14.44
C MET A 131 -17.11 4.34 15.83
N GLU A 132 -17.33 5.65 15.92
CA GLU A 132 -17.27 6.42 17.19
C GLU A 132 -18.31 5.97 18.22
N GLU A 133 -19.43 5.40 17.77
CA GLU A 133 -20.52 4.91 18.62
C GLU A 133 -20.13 3.68 19.47
N ILE A 134 -19.03 2.99 19.13
CA ILE A 134 -18.69 1.70 19.75
C ILE A 134 -17.41 1.82 20.54
N CYS A 135 -17.45 1.22 21.74
CA CYS A 135 -16.29 1.20 22.62
C CYS A 135 -15.10 0.48 21.94
N PRO A 136 -13.92 1.13 21.86
CA PRO A 136 -12.74 0.56 21.21
C PRO A 136 -12.21 -0.73 21.86
N ILE A 137 -12.66 -1.05 23.09
CA ILE A 137 -12.28 -2.26 23.81
C ILE A 137 -12.62 -3.54 23.03
N TRP A 138 -13.62 -3.48 22.14
CA TRP A 138 -14.06 -4.60 21.29
C TRP A 138 -13.07 -4.98 20.18
N ARG A 139 -11.93 -4.28 20.08
CA ARG A 139 -10.80 -4.65 19.21
C ARG A 139 -9.94 -5.77 19.77
N TYR A 140 -10.05 -6.04 21.07
CA TYR A 140 -9.16 -6.94 21.80
C TYR A 140 -9.82 -8.31 22.06
N THR A 141 -9.02 -9.24 22.59
CA THR A 141 -9.54 -10.57 22.95
C THR A 141 -10.36 -10.47 24.24
N HIS A 142 -11.62 -10.89 24.20
CA HIS A 142 -12.49 -10.88 25.39
C HIS A 142 -12.59 -12.28 26.01
N ARG A 143 -12.37 -12.34 27.32
CA ARG A 143 -12.53 -13.54 28.13
C ARG A 143 -13.48 -13.28 29.27
N VAL A 144 -14.20 -14.32 29.67
CA VAL A 144 -15.18 -14.26 30.74
C VAL A 144 -14.76 -15.22 31.85
N ARG A 145 -14.78 -14.71 33.08
CA ARG A 145 -14.63 -15.47 34.33
C ARG A 145 -16.00 -15.66 34.94
N VAL A 146 -16.38 -16.92 35.14
CA VAL A 146 -17.70 -17.27 35.70
C VAL A 146 -17.53 -18.10 36.95
N TRP A 147 -18.10 -17.60 38.03
CA TRP A 147 -18.22 -18.36 39.27
C TRP A 147 -19.51 -19.18 39.23
N ALA A 148 -19.42 -20.50 39.40
CA ALA A 148 -20.57 -21.39 39.48
C ALA A 148 -20.20 -22.74 40.12
N GLY A 149 -21.17 -23.42 40.76
CA GLY A 149 -20.91 -24.73 41.36
C GLY A 149 -20.65 -25.82 40.30
N ASN A 150 -21.42 -25.81 39.21
CA ASN A 150 -21.34 -26.81 38.15
C ASN A 150 -21.24 -26.16 36.76
N GLU A 151 -20.66 -26.87 35.78
CA GLU A 151 -20.51 -26.40 34.40
C GLU A 151 -21.86 -26.01 33.76
N ARG A 152 -22.93 -26.77 34.03
CA ARG A 152 -24.29 -26.46 33.54
C ARG A 152 -24.81 -25.13 34.09
N GLN A 153 -24.49 -24.81 35.34
CA GLN A 153 -24.85 -23.51 35.93
C GLN A 153 -23.99 -22.39 35.34
N ALA A 154 -22.69 -22.63 35.11
CA ALA A 154 -21.82 -21.67 34.44
C ALA A 154 -22.36 -21.32 33.03
N ARG A 155 -22.76 -22.32 32.24
CA ARG A 155 -23.39 -22.11 30.93
C ARG A 155 -24.68 -21.29 31.02
N SER A 156 -25.54 -21.61 32.00
CA SER A 156 -26.79 -20.87 32.20
C SER A 156 -26.54 -19.40 32.56
N ARG A 157 -25.61 -19.13 33.49
CA ARG A 157 -25.22 -17.77 33.88
C ARG A 157 -24.59 -17.00 32.71
N LEU A 158 -23.77 -17.67 31.90
CA LEU A 158 -23.19 -17.10 30.68
C LEU A 158 -24.24 -16.71 29.65
N LEU A 159 -25.22 -17.58 29.39
CA LEU A 159 -26.31 -17.30 28.45
C LEU A 159 -27.23 -16.18 28.92
N LEU A 160 -27.38 -16.01 30.24
CA LEU A 160 -28.17 -14.93 30.81
C LEU A 160 -27.44 -13.58 30.73
N ALA A 161 -26.14 -13.56 31.02
CA ALA A 161 -25.32 -12.35 30.95
C ALA A 161 -25.00 -11.93 29.50
N PHE A 162 -24.75 -12.92 28.63
CA PHE A 162 -24.39 -12.73 27.23
C PHE A 162 -25.35 -13.55 26.35
N SER A 163 -26.46 -12.92 26.00
CA SER A 163 -27.51 -13.56 25.21
C SER A 163 -27.07 -13.77 23.75
N PRO A 164 -27.28 -14.96 23.17
CA PRO A 164 -27.07 -15.19 21.74
C PRO A 164 -27.93 -14.30 20.85
N LYS A 165 -29.08 -13.82 21.36
CA LYS A 165 -29.98 -12.92 20.62
C LYS A 165 -29.32 -11.56 20.33
N ASP A 166 -28.43 -11.13 21.20
CA ASP A 166 -27.68 -9.87 21.04
C ASP A 166 -26.42 -10.07 20.19
N GLY A 167 -26.20 -11.28 19.65
CA GLY A 167 -25.07 -11.63 18.79
C GLY A 167 -23.82 -12.06 19.54
N PHE A 168 -23.91 -12.36 20.84
CA PHE A 168 -22.80 -12.92 21.61
C PHE A 168 -22.66 -14.43 21.37
N THR A 169 -21.42 -14.85 21.18
CA THR A 169 -21.02 -16.25 21.06
C THR A 169 -20.02 -16.56 22.14
N VAL A 170 -20.31 -17.58 22.94
CA VAL A 170 -19.49 -18.02 24.06
C VAL A 170 -18.85 -19.34 23.68
N ASN A 171 -17.51 -19.38 23.63
CA ASN A 171 -16.72 -20.53 23.19
C ASN A 171 -15.80 -21.03 24.31
N ASN A 172 -15.33 -22.28 24.20
CA ASN A 172 -14.28 -22.86 25.03
C ASN A 172 -14.50 -22.73 26.55
N LEU A 173 -15.68 -23.12 27.05
CA LEU A 173 -15.91 -23.19 28.49
C LEU A 173 -15.00 -24.25 29.13
N ARG A 174 -14.11 -23.83 30.02
CA ARG A 174 -13.19 -24.71 30.74
C ARG A 174 -13.16 -24.38 32.23
N ALA A 175 -13.07 -25.40 33.08
CA ALA A 175 -12.80 -25.19 34.49
C ALA A 175 -11.36 -24.68 34.67
N ALA A 176 -11.18 -23.61 35.43
CA ALA A 176 -9.87 -23.08 35.75
C ALA A 176 -9.21 -23.97 36.82
N GLN A 177 -8.24 -24.79 36.42
CA GLN A 177 -7.48 -25.62 37.35
C GLN A 177 -6.63 -24.73 38.27
N GLY A 178 -6.72 -24.93 39.59
CA GLY A 178 -5.85 -24.26 40.59
C GLY A 178 -6.43 -23.03 41.30
N PHE A 179 -7.66 -22.59 41.02
CA PHE A 179 -8.22 -21.34 41.58
C PHE A 179 -8.96 -21.47 42.93
N LYS A 180 -9.10 -22.67 43.50
CA LYS A 180 -9.78 -22.86 44.80
C LYS A 180 -9.18 -21.98 45.92
N ALA A 181 -7.85 -21.85 45.98
CA ALA A 181 -7.17 -21.02 46.98
C ALA A 181 -7.38 -19.50 46.76
N VAL A 182 -7.57 -19.06 45.52
CA VAL A 182 -7.81 -17.64 45.19
C VAL A 182 -9.29 -17.28 45.42
N ALA A 183 -10.20 -18.23 45.20
CA ALA A 183 -11.62 -18.08 45.49
C ALA A 183 -11.89 -17.90 47.00
N GLU A 184 -11.22 -18.69 47.85
CA GLU A 184 -11.27 -18.55 49.32
C GLU A 184 -10.75 -17.17 49.78
N ALA A 185 -9.64 -16.70 49.19
CA ALA A 185 -9.09 -15.37 49.49
C ALA A 185 -10.01 -14.22 49.02
N ALA A 186 -10.65 -14.36 47.86
CA ALA A 186 -11.58 -13.36 47.31
C ALA A 186 -12.93 -13.33 48.04
N ALA A 187 -13.39 -14.47 48.58
CA ALA A 187 -14.57 -14.55 49.44
C ALA A 187 -14.30 -13.92 50.82
N ALA A 188 -13.12 -14.19 51.41
CA ALA A 188 -12.70 -13.59 52.68
C ALA A 188 -12.51 -12.06 52.59
N GLY A 189 -11.92 -11.55 51.49
CA GLY A 189 -11.70 -10.12 51.28
C GLY A 189 -13.00 -9.31 51.13
N ARG A 190 -14.04 -9.89 50.54
CA ARG A 190 -15.35 -9.24 50.37
C ARG A 190 -16.22 -9.28 51.62
N SER A 191 -16.17 -10.38 52.39
CA SER A 191 -16.82 -10.45 53.72
C SER A 191 -16.26 -9.39 54.69
N ALA A 192 -14.95 -9.15 54.66
CA ALA A 192 -14.30 -8.09 55.43
C ALA A 192 -14.69 -6.67 54.97
N ALA A 193 -14.96 -6.48 53.67
CA ALA A 193 -15.40 -5.20 53.11
C ALA A 193 -16.88 -4.89 53.44
N GLN A 194 -17.76 -5.90 53.38
CA GLN A 194 -19.18 -5.75 53.77
C GLN A 194 -19.35 -5.54 55.29
N SER A 195 -18.59 -6.23 56.13
CA SER A 195 -18.64 -6.03 57.59
C SER A 195 -18.08 -4.68 58.06
N ARG A 196 -17.25 -4.00 57.25
CA ARG A 196 -16.86 -2.58 57.50
C ARG A 196 -17.94 -1.57 57.18
N LEU A 197 -18.90 -1.90 56.30
CA LEU A 197 -20.02 -1.02 55.93
C LEU A 197 -21.18 -1.07 56.93
N VAL A 198 -21.23 -2.09 57.81
CA VAL A 198 -22.29 -2.28 58.83
C VAL A 198 -21.80 -1.91 60.24
N ARG A 199 -21.02 -0.83 60.39
CA ARG A 199 -20.83 -0.24 61.73
C ARG A 199 -22.02 0.68 62.03
N PRO A 200 -22.86 0.40 63.06
CA PRO A 200 -23.93 1.31 63.43
C PRO A 200 -23.31 2.62 63.93
N HIS A 201 -23.74 3.73 63.35
CA HIS A 201 -23.39 5.07 63.80
C HIS A 201 -23.91 5.25 65.24
N ARG A 202 -23.04 5.03 66.22
CA ARG A 202 -23.30 5.34 67.62
C ARG A 202 -23.26 6.88 67.75
N ARG A 203 -24.42 7.53 67.61
CA ARG A 203 -24.58 8.95 67.94
C ARG A 203 -24.28 9.13 69.43
N MET A 204 -23.12 9.72 69.73
CA MET A 204 -22.91 10.38 71.01
C MET A 204 -23.74 11.66 71.00
N VAL A 205 -24.77 11.71 71.86
CA VAL A 205 -25.39 12.96 72.28
C VAL A 205 -24.86 13.22 73.69
N ARG A 206 -24.26 14.40 73.85
CA ARG A 206 -23.78 14.96 75.12
C ARG A 206 -24.95 15.29 76.04
#